data_AF-A0AA39RH68-F1
#
_entry.id   AF-A0AA39RH68-F1
#
_cell.length_a   1.000
_cell.length_b   1.000
_cell.length_c   1.000
_cell.angle_alpha   90.00
_cell.angle_beta   90.00
_cell.angle_gamma   90.00
#
_symmetry.space_group_name_H-M   'P 1'
#
loop_
_entity.id
_entity.type
_entity.pdbx_description
1 polymer ?
#
loop_
_entity_poly.entity_id
_entity_poly.type
_entity_poly.pdbx_seq_one_letter_code
_entity_poly.pdbx_strand_id
1 'polypeptide(L)'
;MVTLTAMVPNLRPPHCTGEQRNHGQCIAPNKTQLAFLNLAIFFLAIGGGGIRPCSIPFAGYQFDSTTDKGKKDNSFFNWYYTSFAIVLLISSTLMTYVQTFNWAWGFTIPTICMVSGLISYSLPGLEFTSAIIEDANEISRADGCCKNPWRLCSIQQVDELKCLMNIVPIWESAIISFIPLAGISAFLSVQALRMDRHLGPNFEIPAASISVVTFTVMVIFLPIYDRFMVPALENITKQEGGGITLLQRIGLGNIFSVLALLVAGFVERKRKAFTILHAAPVSVMYNKQFPDRAHEKCR
;
A
#
# COMPACT_ATOMS: atom_id res chain seq x y z
N MET A 1 -13.63 15.79 2.58
CA MET A 1 -13.09 16.83 1.67
C MET A 1 -12.97 16.33 0.23
N VAL A 2 -12.31 15.20 -0.03
CA VAL A 2 -12.19 14.64 -1.40
C VAL A 2 -13.56 14.40 -2.05
N THR A 3 -14.56 13.92 -1.31
CA THR A 3 -15.93 13.74 -1.83
C THR A 3 -16.57 15.05 -2.30
N LEU A 4 -16.27 16.16 -1.60
CA LEU A 4 -16.78 17.49 -1.95
C LEU A 4 -16.17 18.01 -3.26
N THR A 5 -14.91 17.66 -3.58
CA THR A 5 -14.32 18.06 -4.87
C THR A 5 -14.99 17.37 -6.05
N ALA A 6 -15.51 16.15 -5.85
CA ALA A 6 -16.24 15.44 -6.89
C ALA A 6 -17.71 15.89 -7.02
N MET A 7 -18.34 16.34 -5.93
CA MET A 7 -19.76 16.72 -5.90
C MET A 7 -20.02 18.19 -6.23
N VAL A 8 -19.16 19.11 -5.78
CA VAL A 8 -19.39 20.56 -5.94
C VAL A 8 -18.77 21.04 -7.25
N PRO A 9 -19.57 21.58 -8.20
CA PRO A 9 -19.07 22.02 -9.51
C PRO A 9 -17.95 23.07 -9.42
N ASN A 10 -18.00 23.97 -8.44
CA ASN A 10 -17.00 25.02 -8.25
C ASN A 10 -15.63 24.50 -7.79
N LEU A 11 -15.57 23.29 -7.22
CA LEU A 11 -14.35 22.68 -6.69
C LEU A 11 -13.65 21.75 -7.70
N ARG A 12 -14.17 21.63 -8.93
CA ARG A 12 -13.56 20.87 -10.02
C ARG A 12 -13.47 21.69 -11.31
N PRO A 13 -12.50 21.41 -12.19
CA PRO A 13 -12.51 21.97 -13.53
C PRO A 13 -13.74 21.48 -14.30
N PRO A 14 -14.20 22.25 -15.31
CA PRO A 14 -15.29 21.82 -16.17
C PRO A 14 -14.91 20.53 -16.91
N HIS A 15 -15.92 19.72 -17.24
CA HIS A 15 -15.70 18.47 -17.99
C HIS A 15 -15.10 18.78 -19.36
N CYS A 16 -14.03 18.08 -19.71
CA CYS A 16 -13.38 18.21 -21.02
C CYS A 16 -14.00 17.22 -22.00
N THR A 17 -14.43 17.67 -23.18
CA THR A 17 -14.95 16.77 -24.21
C THR A 17 -13.82 15.94 -24.84
N GLY A 18 -14.17 14.81 -25.47
CA GLY A 18 -13.19 13.94 -26.13
C GLY A 18 -12.34 14.65 -27.19
N GLU A 19 -12.95 15.57 -27.95
CA GLU A 19 -12.24 16.40 -28.94
C GLU A 19 -11.28 17.39 -28.28
N GLN A 20 -11.72 18.12 -27.25
CA GLN A 20 -10.88 19.07 -26.51
C GLN A 20 -9.68 18.36 -25.86
N ARG A 21 -9.89 17.14 -25.36
CA ARG A 21 -8.83 16.31 -24.80
C ARG A 21 -7.79 15.92 -25.85
N ASN A 22 -8.22 15.59 -27.07
CA ASN A 22 -7.34 15.22 -28.17
C ASN A 22 -6.55 16.41 -28.73
N HIS A 23 -7.11 17.62 -28.68
CA HIS A 23 -6.48 18.86 -29.14
C HIS A 23 -5.69 19.58 -28.03
N GLY A 24 -5.61 19.02 -26.82
CA GLY A 24 -4.89 19.63 -25.70
C GLY A 24 -5.55 20.91 -25.14
N GLN A 25 -6.85 21.09 -25.36
CA GLN A 25 -7.61 22.29 -25.03
C GLN A 25 -8.34 22.22 -23.66
N CYS A 26 -8.02 21.25 -22.80
CA CYS A 26 -8.65 21.17 -21.48
C CYS A 26 -8.18 22.31 -20.56
N ILE A 27 -9.12 22.92 -19.84
CA ILE A 27 -8.84 23.99 -18.87
C ILE A 27 -8.15 23.38 -17.63
N ALA A 28 -6.99 23.91 -17.27
CA ALA A 28 -6.25 23.52 -16.09
C ALA A 28 -6.99 23.94 -14.79
N PRO A 29 -6.85 23.17 -13.69
CA PRO A 29 -7.49 23.52 -12.41
C PRO A 29 -6.94 24.84 -11.85
N ASN A 30 -7.82 25.63 -11.23
CA ASN A 30 -7.43 26.86 -10.55
C ASN A 30 -6.58 26.56 -9.30
N LYS A 31 -5.75 27.53 -8.88
CA LYS A 31 -4.92 27.41 -7.66
C LYS A 31 -5.76 27.05 -6.43
N THR A 32 -6.95 27.62 -6.27
CA THR A 32 -7.87 27.31 -5.16
C THR A 32 -8.41 25.88 -5.22
N GLN A 33 -8.74 25.38 -6.42
CA GLN A 33 -9.22 24.01 -6.61
C GLN A 33 -8.11 23.00 -6.27
N LEU A 34 -6.89 23.28 -6.75
CA LEU A 34 -5.71 22.46 -6.44
C LEU A 34 -5.35 22.50 -4.95
N ALA A 35 -5.40 23.67 -4.31
CA ALA A 35 -5.13 23.80 -2.88
C ALA A 35 -6.13 23.00 -2.03
N PHE A 36 -7.42 23.06 -2.37
CA PHE A 36 -8.44 22.29 -1.66
C PHE A 36 -8.25 20.78 -1.83
N LEU A 37 -7.89 20.32 -3.03
CA LEU A 37 -7.56 18.92 -3.29
C LEU A 37 -6.34 18.46 -2.49
N ASN A 38 -5.26 19.23 -2.48
CA ASN A 38 -4.05 18.91 -1.74
C ASN A 38 -4.30 18.87 -0.23
N LEU A 39 -5.09 19.81 0.31
CA LEU A 39 -5.52 19.80 1.70
C LEU A 39 -6.32 18.54 2.03
N ALA A 40 -7.22 18.12 1.13
CA ALA A 40 -7.99 16.90 1.30
C ALA A 40 -7.10 15.64 1.33
N ILE A 41 -6.10 15.56 0.45
CA ILE A 41 -5.12 14.46 0.40
C ILE A 41 -4.26 14.46 1.67
N PHE A 42 -3.86 15.63 2.17
CA PHE A 42 -3.09 15.77 3.40
C PHE A 42 -3.85 15.20 4.61
N PHE A 43 -5.13 15.54 4.79
CA PHE A 43 -5.94 14.98 5.86
C PHE A 43 -6.17 13.47 5.71
N LEU A 44 -6.32 12.98 4.47
CA LEU A 44 -6.41 11.56 4.20
C LEU A 44 -5.11 10.83 4.63
N ALA A 45 -3.95 11.44 4.37
CA ALA A 45 -2.66 10.89 4.78
C ALA A 45 -2.51 10.85 6.31
N ILE A 46 -2.90 11.92 7.03
CA ILE A 46 -2.89 11.94 8.49
C ILE A 46 -3.80 10.84 9.07
N GLY A 47 -5.05 10.77 8.61
CA GLY A 47 -6.00 9.77 9.11
C GLY A 47 -5.54 8.33 8.82
N GLY A 48 -5.04 8.08 7.61
CA GLY A 48 -4.50 6.78 7.23
C GLY A 48 -3.24 6.39 8.01
N GLY A 49 -2.37 7.36 8.34
CA GLY A 49 -1.16 7.16 9.12
C GLY A 49 -1.44 6.86 10.59
N GLY A 50 -2.47 7.48 11.19
CA GLY A 50 -2.82 7.28 12.60
C GLY A 50 -3.53 5.95 12.90
N ILE A 51 -4.41 5.49 12.00
CA ILE A 51 -5.22 4.29 12.26
C ILE A 51 -4.40 2.99 12.17
N ARG A 52 -3.50 2.91 11.18
CA ARG A 52 -2.74 1.67 10.87
C ARG A 52 -1.93 1.13 12.07
N PRO A 53 -1.08 1.91 12.74
CA PRO A 53 -0.25 1.39 13.83
C PRO A 53 -1.06 1.04 15.08
N CYS A 54 -2.22 1.68 15.31
CA CYS A 54 -2.99 1.50 16.52
C CYS A 54 -4.00 0.34 16.44
N SER A 55 -4.50 0.03 15.24
CA SER A 55 -5.60 -0.93 15.05
C SER A 55 -5.28 -2.37 15.49
N ILE A 56 -4.11 -2.91 15.12
CA ILE A 56 -3.72 -4.29 15.44
C ILE A 56 -3.37 -4.44 16.93
N PRO A 57 -2.53 -3.58 17.53
CA PRO A 57 -2.25 -3.66 18.96
C PRO A 57 -3.52 -3.50 19.80
N PHE A 58 -4.40 -2.55 19.46
CA PHE A 58 -5.67 -2.36 20.15
C PHE A 58 -6.54 -3.61 20.13
N ALA A 59 -6.64 -4.30 18.98
CA ALA A 59 -7.34 -5.58 18.90
C ALA A 59 -6.68 -6.67 19.76
N GLY A 60 -5.34 -6.68 19.83
CA GLY A 60 -4.57 -7.58 20.71
C GLY A 60 -4.86 -7.38 22.20
N TYR A 61 -5.03 -6.14 22.65
CA TYR A 61 -5.35 -5.82 24.05
C TYR A 61 -6.70 -6.34 24.51
N GLN A 62 -7.63 -6.63 23.59
CA GLN A 62 -8.94 -7.18 23.95
C GLN A 62 -8.87 -8.67 24.34
N PHE A 63 -7.77 -9.36 24.04
CA PHE A 63 -7.60 -10.76 24.40
C PHE A 63 -6.93 -10.88 25.77
N ASP A 64 -7.65 -11.47 26.73
CA ASP A 64 -7.09 -11.78 28.03
C ASP A 64 -6.00 -12.85 27.93
N SER A 65 -4.74 -12.41 28.03
CA SER A 65 -3.55 -13.27 28.00
C SER A 65 -3.45 -14.22 29.21
N THR A 66 -4.25 -14.03 30.27
CA THR A 66 -4.24 -14.90 31.45
C THR A 66 -5.07 -16.17 31.25
N THR A 67 -6.01 -16.16 30.31
CA THR A 67 -6.85 -17.30 29.96
C THR A 67 -6.24 -18.13 28.81
N ASP A 68 -6.23 -19.46 28.90
CA ASP A 68 -5.68 -20.36 27.86
C ASP A 68 -6.32 -20.17 26.47
N LYS A 69 -7.56 -19.66 26.42
CA LYS A 69 -8.25 -19.26 25.19
C LYS A 69 -7.64 -17.99 24.56
N GLY A 70 -7.31 -16.98 25.38
CA GLY A 70 -6.71 -15.73 24.89
C GLY A 70 -5.24 -15.88 24.48
N LYS A 71 -4.49 -16.81 25.09
CA LYS A 71 -3.13 -17.16 24.67
C LYS A 71 -3.05 -17.82 23.28
N LYS A 72 -4.14 -18.40 22.79
CA LYS A 72 -4.13 -19.33 21.64
C LYS A 72 -4.97 -18.87 20.45
N ASP A 73 -5.62 -17.72 20.51
CA ASP A 73 -6.59 -17.33 19.49
C ASP A 73 -5.93 -16.71 18.23
N ASN A 74 -4.99 -17.45 17.64
CA ASN A 74 -4.47 -17.22 16.28
C ASN A 74 -5.61 -17.21 15.23
N SER A 75 -6.77 -17.77 15.56
CA SER A 75 -7.97 -17.78 14.70
C SER A 75 -8.46 -16.36 14.40
N PHE A 76 -8.47 -15.45 15.40
CA PHE A 76 -8.88 -14.07 15.19
C PHE A 76 -7.95 -13.36 14.21
N PHE A 77 -6.64 -13.40 14.44
CA PHE A 77 -5.67 -12.77 13.56
C PHE A 77 -5.72 -13.36 12.15
N ASN A 78 -5.86 -14.69 12.02
CA ASN A 78 -6.02 -15.34 10.72
C ASN A 78 -7.28 -14.88 9.97
N TRP A 79 -8.43 -14.79 10.65
CA TRP A 79 -9.67 -14.25 10.07
C TRP A 79 -9.57 -12.76 9.75
N TYR A 80 -8.89 -11.98 10.59
CA TYR A 80 -8.63 -10.56 10.35
C TYR A 80 -7.83 -10.36 9.06
N TYR A 81 -6.69 -11.06 8.91
CA TYR A 81 -5.86 -10.97 7.71
C TYR A 81 -6.57 -11.52 6.46
N THR A 82 -7.34 -12.60 6.60
CA THR A 82 -8.12 -13.16 5.48
C THR A 82 -9.23 -12.20 5.04
N SER A 83 -9.96 -11.61 5.97
CA SER A 83 -11.01 -10.63 5.68
C SER A 83 -10.42 -9.39 5.03
N PHE A 84 -9.29 -8.90 5.55
CA PHE A 84 -8.57 -7.77 4.98
C PHE A 84 -8.11 -8.04 3.54
N ALA A 85 -7.60 -9.25 3.27
CA ALA A 85 -7.22 -9.67 1.92
C ALA A 85 -8.42 -9.63 0.94
N ILE A 86 -9.58 -10.17 1.35
CA ILE A 86 -10.81 -10.13 0.53
C ILE A 86 -11.26 -8.70 0.27
N VAL A 87 -11.26 -7.85 1.31
CA VAL A 87 -11.63 -6.44 1.19
C VAL A 87 -10.69 -5.69 0.26
N LEU A 88 -9.38 -5.95 0.30
CA LEU A 88 -8.41 -5.34 -0.63
C LEU A 88 -8.71 -5.71 -2.10
N LEU A 89 -9.05 -6.97 -2.38
CA LEU A 89 -9.39 -7.42 -3.74
C LEU A 89 -10.69 -6.79 -4.26
N ILE A 90 -11.74 -6.78 -3.43
CA ILE A 90 -13.02 -6.16 -3.78
C ILE A 90 -12.87 -4.65 -3.94
N SER A 91 -12.14 -4.00 -3.03
CA SER A 91 -11.93 -2.54 -3.07
C SER A 91 -11.12 -2.14 -4.31
N SER A 92 -10.02 -2.82 -4.62
CA SER A 92 -9.20 -2.47 -5.79
C SER A 92 -9.93 -2.68 -7.14
N THR A 93 -10.96 -3.53 -7.21
CA THR A 93 -11.80 -3.76 -8.40
C THR A 93 -13.06 -2.89 -8.44
N LEU A 94 -13.98 -3.07 -7.48
CA LEU A 94 -15.31 -2.48 -7.50
C LEU A 94 -15.24 -0.95 -7.36
N MET A 95 -14.43 -0.44 -6.45
CA MET A 95 -14.30 1.00 -6.21
C MET A 95 -13.72 1.71 -7.43
N THR A 96 -12.64 1.17 -8.00
CA THR A 96 -11.97 1.76 -9.17
C THR A 96 -12.84 1.69 -10.42
N TYR A 97 -13.73 0.70 -10.52
CA TYR A 97 -14.77 0.62 -11.54
C TYR A 97 -15.87 1.65 -11.32
N VAL A 98 -16.40 1.82 -10.10
CA VAL A 98 -17.41 2.87 -9.83
C VAL A 98 -16.87 4.26 -10.16
N GLN A 99 -15.58 4.52 -9.90
CA GLN A 99 -14.91 5.77 -10.23
C GLN A 99 -14.90 6.10 -11.74
N THR A 100 -14.98 5.11 -12.64
CA THR A 100 -15.03 5.40 -14.09
C THR A 100 -16.38 5.96 -14.53
N PHE A 101 -17.47 5.57 -13.85
CA PHE A 101 -18.79 6.12 -14.13
C PHE A 101 -18.98 7.46 -13.44
N ASN A 102 -18.69 7.52 -12.14
CA ASN A 102 -18.91 8.72 -11.37
C ASN A 102 -17.97 8.81 -10.16
N TRP A 103 -17.09 9.80 -10.18
CA TRP A 103 -16.15 10.09 -9.11
C TRP A 103 -16.84 10.45 -7.78
N ALA A 104 -18.05 11.01 -7.81
CA ALA A 104 -18.80 11.32 -6.61
C ALA A 104 -19.22 10.04 -5.87
N TRP A 105 -19.81 9.07 -6.58
CA TRP A 105 -20.17 7.78 -5.99
C TRP A 105 -18.94 7.00 -5.53
N GLY A 106 -17.85 7.08 -6.30
CA GLY A 106 -16.55 6.58 -5.90
C GLY A 106 -16.20 7.06 -4.49
N PHE A 107 -16.04 8.36 -4.26
CA PHE A 107 -15.59 8.83 -2.94
C PHE A 107 -16.64 8.78 -1.82
N THR A 108 -17.93 8.82 -2.15
CA THR A 108 -19.00 8.76 -1.15
C THR A 108 -19.05 7.41 -0.44
N ILE A 109 -18.91 6.29 -1.17
CA ILE A 109 -19.01 4.95 -0.57
C ILE A 109 -17.97 4.73 0.55
N PRO A 110 -16.65 4.97 0.34
CA PRO A 110 -15.68 4.87 1.43
C PRO A 110 -15.93 5.88 2.55
N THR A 111 -16.44 7.08 2.24
CA THR A 111 -16.77 8.08 3.27
C THR A 111 -17.81 7.52 4.24
N ILE A 112 -18.87 6.89 3.72
CA ILE A 112 -19.92 6.27 4.54
C ILE A 112 -19.32 5.12 5.37
N CYS A 113 -18.49 4.26 4.78
CA CYS A 113 -17.83 3.16 5.50
C CYS A 113 -16.91 3.66 6.64
N MET A 114 -16.20 4.76 6.42
CA MET A 114 -15.36 5.36 7.47
C MET A 114 -16.21 5.96 8.60
N VAL A 115 -17.32 6.63 8.27
CA VAL A 115 -18.26 7.17 9.27
C VAL A 115 -18.89 6.04 10.09
N SER A 116 -19.29 4.93 9.46
CA SER A 116 -19.80 3.77 10.19
C SER A 116 -18.75 3.17 11.13
N GLY A 117 -17.48 3.10 10.70
CA GLY A 117 -16.39 2.64 11.56
C GLY A 117 -16.20 3.50 12.81
N LEU A 118 -16.26 4.83 12.67
CA LEU A 118 -16.18 5.75 13.82
C LEU A 118 -17.34 5.55 14.81
N ILE A 119 -18.55 5.31 14.30
CA ILE A 119 -19.72 5.00 15.12
C ILE A 119 -19.50 3.69 15.88
N SER A 120 -18.98 2.66 15.21
CA SER A 120 -18.66 1.37 15.86
C SER A 120 -17.61 1.51 16.96
N TYR A 121 -16.56 2.32 16.76
CA TYR A 121 -15.54 2.57 17.80
C TYR A 121 -16.08 3.31 19.03
N SER A 122 -17.17 4.05 18.88
CA SER A 122 -17.80 4.81 19.97
C SER A 122 -18.77 3.96 20.81
N LEU A 123 -18.95 2.67 20.48
CA LEU A 123 -19.83 1.78 21.24
C LEU A 123 -19.21 1.41 22.60
N PRO A 124 -19.99 1.41 23.69
CA PRO A 124 -19.51 1.27 25.07
C PRO A 124 -19.00 -0.14 25.45
N GLY A 125 -18.95 -1.09 24.51
CA GLY A 125 -18.51 -2.47 24.73
C GLY A 125 -17.02 -2.71 24.46
N LEU A 126 -16.26 -1.69 24.05
CA LEU A 126 -14.83 -1.78 23.84
C LEU A 126 -14.10 -1.47 25.15
N GLU A 127 -13.32 -2.42 25.65
CA GLU A 127 -12.48 -2.20 26.82
C GLU A 127 -11.31 -1.29 26.42
N PHE A 128 -11.42 0.01 26.70
CA PHE A 128 -10.30 0.93 26.56
C PHE A 128 -9.32 0.68 27.71
N THR A 129 -8.43 -0.30 27.55
CA THR A 129 -7.36 -0.51 28.52
C THR A 129 -6.52 0.76 28.60
N SER A 130 -6.20 1.19 29.82
CA SER A 130 -5.36 2.35 30.10
C SER A 130 -3.99 2.24 29.43
N ALA A 131 -3.36 3.40 29.20
CA ALA A 131 -2.00 3.52 28.67
C ALA A 131 -1.07 2.46 29.26
N ILE A 132 -0.31 1.80 28.39
CA ILE A 132 0.78 0.91 28.79
C ILE A 132 1.70 1.77 29.65
N ILE A 133 1.79 1.45 30.94
CA ILE A 133 2.80 2.05 31.81
C ILE A 133 4.13 1.52 31.27
N GLU A 134 4.90 2.40 30.61
CA GLU A 134 6.31 2.11 30.35
C GLU A 134 6.98 1.85 31.68
N ASP A 135 7.43 0.61 31.84
CA ASP A 135 8.27 0.07 32.90
C ASP A 135 8.05 0.61 34.32
N ALA A 136 7.39 -0.18 35.16
CA ALA A 136 7.29 0.03 36.60
C ALA A 136 8.67 0.08 37.31
N ASN A 137 9.78 -0.16 36.60
CA ASN A 137 11.14 0.02 37.09
C ASN A 137 11.63 1.48 37.17
N GLU A 138 10.86 2.48 36.71
CA GLU A 138 11.16 3.89 37.03
C GLU A 138 10.76 4.31 38.45
N ILE A 139 10.12 3.44 39.25
CA ILE A 139 9.83 3.72 40.66
C ILE A 139 10.93 3.12 41.54
N SER A 140 12.09 3.76 41.56
CA SER A 140 13.11 3.47 42.57
C SER A 140 12.67 4.02 43.94
N ARG A 141 12.33 3.06 44.81
CA ARG A 141 12.39 3.04 46.29
C ARG A 141 12.79 4.36 47.00
N ALA A 142 11.88 4.78 47.88
CA ALA A 142 12.06 5.41 49.21
C ALA A 142 12.93 6.67 49.41
N ASP A 143 13.80 7.08 48.49
CA ASP A 143 14.63 8.28 48.66
C ASP A 143 14.36 9.27 47.53
N GLY A 144 13.47 10.23 47.80
CA GLY A 144 12.96 11.21 46.83
C GLY A 144 14.01 12.18 46.29
N CYS A 145 14.79 11.75 45.30
CA CYS A 145 15.57 12.67 44.46
C CYS A 145 15.71 12.15 43.02
N CYS A 146 15.37 13.00 42.05
CA CYS A 146 15.53 12.71 40.63
C CYS A 146 17.03 12.60 40.27
N LYS A 147 17.46 11.44 39.79
CA LYS A 147 18.83 11.24 39.29
C LYS A 147 18.92 11.77 37.86
N ASN A 148 19.70 12.83 37.63
CA ASN A 148 19.92 13.40 36.30
C ASN A 148 20.41 12.33 35.29
N PRO A 149 19.61 11.92 34.29
CA PRO A 149 19.94 10.84 33.35
C PRO A 149 21.09 11.18 32.39
N TRP A 150 21.43 12.47 32.29
CA TRP A 150 22.35 13.01 31.29
C TRP A 150 23.83 13.02 31.69
N ARG A 151 24.20 12.48 32.86
CA ARG A 151 25.63 12.45 33.29
C ARG A 151 26.18 11.08 33.65
N LEU A 152 25.34 10.04 33.71
CA LEU A 152 25.79 8.67 34.00
C LEU A 152 25.00 7.69 33.12
N CYS A 153 25.52 7.33 31.95
CA CYS A 153 24.99 6.20 31.18
C CYS A 153 25.24 4.93 31.97
N SER A 154 24.19 4.21 32.34
CA SER A 154 24.36 2.85 32.86
C SER A 154 24.87 1.97 31.72
N ILE A 155 25.68 0.94 32.04
CA ILE A 155 26.22 0.03 31.02
C ILE A 155 25.08 -0.68 30.25
N GLN A 156 23.94 -0.86 30.92
CA GLN A 156 22.69 -1.37 30.35
C GLN A 156 22.13 -0.44 29.25
N GLN A 157 22.11 0.88 29.47
CA GLN A 157 21.69 1.85 28.44
C GLN A 157 22.63 1.85 27.23
N VAL A 158 23.92 1.60 27.45
CA VAL A 158 24.91 1.50 26.38
C VAL A 158 24.70 0.23 25.56
N ASP A 159 24.39 -0.91 26.20
CA ASP A 159 24.10 -2.17 25.52
C ASP A 159 22.78 -2.09 24.72
N GLU A 160 21.76 -1.43 25.26
CA GLU A 160 20.51 -1.15 24.57
C GLU A 160 20.71 -0.24 23.35
N LEU A 161 21.46 0.85 23.51
CA LEU A 161 21.79 1.74 22.39
C LEU A 161 22.63 1.03 21.32
N LYS A 162 23.57 0.17 21.73
CA LYS A 162 24.39 -0.62 20.81
C LYS A 162 23.54 -1.63 20.03
N CYS A 163 22.54 -2.23 20.68
CA CYS A 163 21.55 -3.07 20.01
C CYS A 163 20.76 -2.27 18.95
N LEU A 164 20.29 -1.06 19.31
CA LEU A 164 19.59 -0.17 18.36
C LEU A 164 20.48 0.24 17.19
N MET A 165 21.74 0.58 17.44
CA MET A 165 22.70 0.93 16.39
C MET A 165 22.95 -0.22 15.41
N ASN A 166 22.90 -1.48 15.87
CA ASN A 166 23.03 -2.64 14.99
C ASN A 166 21.79 -2.87 14.11
N ILE A 167 20.63 -2.32 14.47
CA ILE A 167 19.39 -2.41 13.68
C ILE A 167 19.35 -1.34 12.56
N VAL A 168 20.04 -0.21 12.75
CA VAL A 168 20.06 0.91 11.78
C VAL A 168 20.37 0.46 10.34
N PRO A 169 21.42 -0.36 10.07
CA PRO A 169 21.71 -0.80 8.70
C PRO A 169 20.58 -1.63 8.06
N ILE A 170 19.87 -2.42 8.86
CA ILE A 170 18.72 -3.20 8.39
C ILE A 170 17.58 -2.25 8.01
N TRP A 171 17.33 -1.24 8.85
CA TRP A 171 16.32 -0.22 8.63
C TRP A 171 16.60 0.61 7.37
N GLU A 172 17.85 1.03 7.18
CA GLU A 172 18.31 1.72 5.97
C GLU A 172 18.05 0.87 4.70
N SER A 173 18.43 -0.41 4.72
CA SER A 173 18.20 -1.31 3.60
C SER A 173 16.71 -1.50 3.28
N ALA A 174 15.85 -1.47 4.30
CA ALA A 174 14.41 -1.56 4.14
C ALA A 174 13.82 -0.29 3.51
N ILE A 175 14.29 0.91 3.89
CA ILE A 175 13.87 2.18 3.29
C ILE A 175 14.19 2.21 1.79
N ILE A 176 15.42 1.84 1.42
CA ILE A 176 15.85 1.80 0.01
C ILE A 176 14.98 0.81 -0.78
N SER A 177 14.70 -0.35 -0.21
CA SER A 177 13.86 -1.38 -0.84
C SER A 177 12.39 -0.98 -0.93
N PHE A 178 11.93 -0.06 -0.07
CA PHE A 178 10.56 0.44 -0.07
C PHE A 178 10.26 1.37 -1.25
N ILE A 179 11.25 2.10 -1.77
CA ILE A 179 11.08 3.05 -2.89
C ILE A 179 10.43 2.40 -4.13
N PRO A 180 10.99 1.32 -4.71
CA PRO A 180 10.37 0.66 -5.87
C PRO A 180 9.03 0.01 -5.52
N LEU A 181 8.87 -0.50 -4.30
CA LEU A 181 7.62 -1.10 -3.85
C LEU A 181 6.49 -0.07 -3.77
N ALA A 182 6.78 1.15 -3.29
CA ALA A 182 5.80 2.23 -3.18
C ALA A 182 5.31 2.72 -4.55
N GLY A 183 6.15 2.64 -5.59
CA GLY A 183 5.84 3.10 -6.95
C GLY A 183 5.08 2.09 -7.82
N ILE A 184 5.03 0.81 -7.44
CA ILE A 184 4.57 -0.27 -8.32
C ILE A 184 3.13 -0.08 -8.81
N SER A 185 2.23 0.38 -7.94
CA SER A 185 0.81 0.57 -8.26
C SER A 185 0.58 1.75 -9.21
N ALA A 186 1.36 2.84 -9.03
CA ALA A 186 1.31 3.99 -9.92
C ALA A 186 1.88 3.64 -11.30
N PHE A 187 2.99 2.91 -11.32
CA PHE A 187 3.62 2.43 -12.55
C PHE A 187 2.67 1.55 -13.38
N LEU A 188 2.06 0.53 -12.75
CA LEU A 188 1.10 -0.35 -13.43
C LEU A 188 -0.09 0.42 -13.99
N SER A 189 -0.59 1.42 -13.26
CA SER A 189 -1.71 2.25 -13.70
C SER A 189 -1.36 3.11 -14.92
N VAL A 190 -0.16 3.71 -14.95
CA VAL A 190 0.30 4.51 -16.10
C VAL A 190 0.62 3.62 -17.30
N GLN A 191 1.18 2.43 -17.07
CA GLN A 191 1.39 1.44 -18.12
C GLN A 191 0.07 0.95 -18.71
N ALA A 192 -0.94 0.72 -17.87
CA ALA A 192 -2.29 0.33 -18.28
C ALA A 192 -2.93 1.33 -19.24
N LEU A 193 -2.69 2.64 -19.07
CA LEU A 193 -3.16 3.67 -20.00
C LEU A 193 -2.55 3.57 -21.40
N ARG A 194 -1.45 2.82 -21.55
CA ARG A 194 -0.76 2.58 -22.82
C ARG A 194 -1.04 1.19 -23.40
N MET A 195 -1.83 0.38 -22.72
CA MET A 195 -2.20 -0.97 -23.13
C MET A 195 -3.66 -1.01 -23.58
N ASP A 196 -4.02 -2.01 -24.39
CA ASP A 196 -5.43 -2.27 -24.66
C ASP A 196 -6.08 -2.91 -23.43
N ARG A 197 -7.21 -2.37 -23.01
CA ARG A 197 -7.93 -2.76 -21.78
C ARG A 197 -9.29 -3.40 -22.07
N HIS A 198 -9.62 -3.66 -23.33
CA HIS A 198 -10.88 -4.29 -23.71
C HIS A 198 -10.85 -5.80 -23.42
N LEU A 199 -11.77 -6.28 -22.57
CA LEU A 199 -12.09 -7.70 -22.42
C LEU A 199 -13.34 -8.00 -23.23
N GLY A 200 -13.14 -8.32 -24.50
CA GLY A 200 -14.24 -8.54 -25.45
C GLY A 200 -14.83 -7.22 -25.98
N PRO A 201 -16.00 -7.27 -26.65
CA PRO A 201 -16.52 -6.15 -27.44
C PRO A 201 -17.10 -5.00 -26.60
N ASN A 202 -17.57 -5.26 -25.37
CA ASN A 202 -18.38 -4.29 -24.60
C ASN A 202 -17.78 -3.87 -23.25
N PHE A 203 -16.64 -4.45 -22.84
CA PHE A 203 -16.11 -4.24 -21.49
C PHE A 203 -14.69 -3.70 -21.54
N GLU A 204 -14.47 -2.50 -20.98
CA GLU A 204 -13.16 -1.89 -20.83
C GLU A 204 -12.76 -1.84 -19.35
N ILE A 205 -11.63 -2.46 -18.99
CA ILE A 205 -11.12 -2.48 -17.62
C ILE A 205 -10.55 -1.12 -17.26
N PRO A 206 -10.90 -0.48 -16.12
CA PRO A 206 -10.25 0.75 -15.64
C PRO A 206 -8.73 0.60 -15.45
N ALA A 207 -7.92 1.56 -15.92
CA ALA A 207 -6.45 1.47 -15.83
C ALA A 207 -5.94 1.34 -14.38
N ALA A 208 -6.59 2.02 -13.42
CA ALA A 208 -6.25 1.92 -12.01
C ALA A 208 -6.50 0.51 -11.42
N SER A 209 -7.46 -0.23 -11.98
CA SER A 209 -7.81 -1.57 -11.50
C SER A 209 -6.79 -2.65 -11.92
N ILE A 210 -5.84 -2.35 -12.82
CA ILE A 210 -4.75 -3.30 -13.15
C ILE A 210 -3.88 -3.61 -11.92
N SER A 211 -3.84 -2.72 -10.93
CA SER A 211 -3.17 -2.95 -9.64
C SER A 211 -3.74 -4.15 -8.85
N VAL A 212 -4.95 -4.61 -9.17
CA VAL A 212 -5.57 -5.84 -8.60
C VAL A 212 -4.69 -7.07 -8.80
N VAL A 213 -3.92 -7.13 -9.90
CA VAL A 213 -3.01 -8.25 -10.18
C VAL A 213 -1.98 -8.39 -9.06
N THR A 214 -1.41 -7.28 -8.58
CA THR A 214 -0.41 -7.30 -7.49
C THR A 214 -1.02 -7.83 -6.18
N PHE A 215 -2.21 -7.35 -5.82
CA PHE A 215 -2.91 -7.83 -4.62
C PHE A 215 -3.28 -9.31 -4.74
N THR A 216 -3.72 -9.75 -5.92
CA THR A 216 -4.07 -11.15 -6.17
C THR A 216 -2.86 -12.06 -6.04
N VAL A 217 -1.73 -11.68 -6.63
CA VAL A 217 -0.47 -12.42 -6.48
C VAL A 217 -0.05 -12.50 -5.03
N MET A 218 -0.12 -11.41 -4.26
CA MET A 218 0.19 -11.41 -2.83
C MET A 218 -0.72 -12.36 -2.04
N VAL A 219 -2.03 -12.30 -2.27
CA VAL A 219 -3.01 -13.15 -1.57
C VAL A 219 -2.86 -14.63 -1.89
N ILE A 220 -2.49 -14.98 -3.13
CA ILE A 220 -2.23 -16.37 -3.53
C ILE A 220 -0.86 -16.83 -3.03
N PHE A 221 0.14 -15.96 -3.02
CA PHE A 221 1.50 -16.30 -2.61
C PHE A 221 1.61 -16.56 -1.11
N LEU A 222 0.91 -15.82 -0.26
CA LEU A 222 0.92 -16.00 1.19
C LEU A 222 0.63 -17.45 1.66
N PRO A 223 -0.49 -18.09 1.28
CA PRO A 223 -0.75 -19.47 1.67
C PRO A 223 0.24 -20.46 1.03
N ILE A 224 0.77 -20.17 -0.17
CA ILE A 224 1.81 -21.00 -0.79
C ILE A 224 3.09 -20.93 0.05
N TYR A 225 3.46 -19.72 0.46
CA TYR A 225 4.64 -19.47 1.28
C TYR A 225 4.52 -20.18 2.62
N ASP A 226 3.44 -19.95 3.37
CA ASP A 226 3.27 -20.48 4.72
C ASP A 226 3.03 -21.99 4.75
N ARG A 227 2.31 -22.54 3.78
CA ARG A 227 1.90 -23.95 3.80
C ARG A 227 2.84 -24.88 3.05
N PHE A 228 3.55 -24.38 2.04
CA PHE A 228 4.42 -25.22 1.22
C PHE A 228 5.88 -24.81 1.33
N MET A 229 6.21 -23.52 1.17
CA MET A 229 7.62 -23.11 1.21
C MET A 229 8.22 -23.23 2.61
N VAL A 230 7.54 -22.74 3.65
CA VAL A 230 8.05 -22.77 5.02
C VAL A 230 8.29 -24.20 5.53
N PRO A 231 7.33 -25.15 5.43
CA PRO A 231 7.57 -26.52 5.85
C PRO A 231 8.63 -27.25 5.00
N ALA A 232 8.71 -26.95 3.70
CA ALA A 232 9.76 -27.49 2.84
C ALA A 232 11.15 -26.98 3.28
N LEU A 233 11.26 -25.69 3.62
CA LEU A 233 12.49 -25.09 4.12
C LEU A 233 12.89 -25.66 5.47
N GLU A 234 11.95 -25.85 6.39
CA GLU A 234 12.19 -26.52 7.68
C GLU A 234 12.70 -27.95 7.48
N ASN A 235 12.08 -28.71 6.58
CA ASN A 235 12.48 -30.08 6.31
C ASN A 235 13.89 -30.17 5.67
N ILE A 236 14.27 -29.19 4.83
CA ILE A 236 15.60 -29.12 4.21
C ILE A 236 16.68 -28.68 5.20
N THR A 237 16.40 -27.64 5.98
CA THR A 237 17.38 -27.01 6.87
C THR A 237 17.49 -27.68 8.25
N LYS A 238 16.49 -28.50 8.61
CA LYS A 238 16.38 -29.19 9.91
C LYS A 238 16.48 -28.24 11.12
N GLN A 239 16.16 -26.96 10.94
CA GLN A 239 16.08 -25.97 12.01
C GLN A 239 14.61 -25.74 12.39
N GLU A 240 14.31 -25.87 13.69
CA GLU A 240 12.98 -25.59 14.24
C GLU A 240 12.69 -24.08 14.19
N GLY A 241 11.52 -23.68 13.64
CA GLY A 241 11.10 -22.27 13.56
C GLY A 241 11.15 -21.63 12.16
N GLY A 242 10.93 -22.40 11.10
CA GLY A 242 10.78 -21.90 9.73
C GLY A 242 12.00 -22.08 8.82
N GLY A 243 13.04 -22.76 9.30
CA GLY A 243 14.24 -23.16 8.56
C GLY A 243 15.23 -22.06 8.13
N ILE A 244 14.72 -20.87 7.75
CA ILE A 244 15.49 -19.70 7.33
C ILE A 244 15.16 -18.52 8.26
N THR A 245 16.18 -17.78 8.70
CA THR A 245 16.00 -16.62 9.59
C THR A 245 15.16 -15.52 8.94
N LEU A 246 14.43 -14.74 9.74
CA LEU A 246 13.66 -13.59 9.27
C LEU A 246 14.49 -12.63 8.40
N LEU A 247 15.74 -12.38 8.80
CA LEU A 247 16.66 -11.50 8.06
C LEU A 247 17.03 -12.08 6.69
N GLN A 248 17.28 -13.39 6.60
CA GLN A 248 17.57 -14.05 5.33
C GLN A 248 16.35 -14.03 4.38
N ARG A 249 15.12 -14.18 4.91
CA ARG A 249 13.89 -14.08 4.13
C ARG A 249 13.71 -12.69 3.53
N ILE A 250 13.95 -11.64 4.32
CA ILE A 250 13.93 -10.24 3.86
C ILE A 250 15.00 -10.03 2.78
N GLY A 251 16.23 -10.49 3.02
CA GLY A 251 17.33 -10.40 2.05
C GLY A 251 17.00 -11.09 0.71
N LEU A 252 16.41 -12.29 0.75
CA LEU A 252 16.01 -13.02 -0.45
C LEU A 252 14.94 -12.26 -1.25
N GLY A 253 13.95 -11.68 -0.59
CA GLY A 253 12.93 -10.84 -1.25
C GLY A 253 13.54 -9.61 -1.94
N ASN A 254 14.52 -8.96 -1.32
CA ASN A 254 15.22 -7.83 -1.92
C ASN A 254 16.04 -8.24 -3.16
N ILE A 255 16.71 -9.39 -3.13
CA ILE A 255 17.44 -9.92 -4.31
C ILE A 255 16.49 -10.14 -5.48
N PHE A 256 15.35 -10.81 -5.26
CA PHE A 256 14.36 -11.02 -6.31
C PHE A 256 13.81 -9.70 -6.87
N SER A 257 13.58 -8.72 -6.00
CA SER A 257 13.10 -7.40 -6.40
C SER A 257 14.11 -6.66 -7.29
N VAL A 258 15.40 -6.72 -6.97
CA VAL A 258 16.48 -6.16 -7.79
C VAL A 258 16.53 -6.84 -9.16
N LEU A 259 16.49 -8.18 -9.20
CA LEU A 259 16.49 -8.93 -10.45
C LEU A 259 15.27 -8.57 -11.32
N ALA A 260 14.09 -8.46 -10.71
CA ALA A 260 12.87 -8.06 -11.43
C ALA A 260 12.99 -6.66 -12.05
N LEU A 261 13.54 -5.69 -11.30
CA LEU A 261 13.76 -4.33 -11.81
C LEU A 261 14.82 -4.27 -12.91
N LEU A 262 15.89 -5.07 -12.82
CA LEU A 262 16.90 -5.17 -13.88
C LEU A 262 16.29 -5.74 -15.17
N VAL A 263 15.50 -6.82 -15.06
CA VAL A 263 14.79 -7.40 -16.20
C VAL A 263 13.80 -6.39 -16.79
N ALA A 264 13.01 -5.72 -15.97
CA ALA A 264 12.07 -4.68 -16.43
C ALA A 264 12.80 -3.54 -17.14
N GLY A 265 13.94 -3.08 -16.61
CA GLY A 265 14.78 -2.06 -17.23
C GLY A 265 15.34 -2.49 -18.59
N PHE A 266 15.76 -3.76 -18.71
CA PHE A 266 16.25 -4.31 -19.98
C PHE A 266 15.13 -4.43 -21.03
N VAL A 267 13.95 -4.91 -20.63
CA VAL A 267 12.76 -4.99 -21.49
C VAL A 267 12.36 -3.59 -21.98
N GLU A 268 12.33 -2.61 -21.09
CA GLU A 268 11.99 -1.22 -21.43
C GLU A 268 13.03 -0.60 -22.37
N ARG A 269 14.32 -0.90 -22.18
CA ARG A 269 15.39 -0.47 -23.09
C ARG A 269 15.19 -1.04 -24.49
N LYS A 270 14.90 -2.35 -24.61
CA LYS A 270 14.60 -2.98 -25.90
C LYS A 270 13.34 -2.39 -26.54
N ARG A 271 12.28 -2.17 -25.76
CA ARG A 271 11.02 -1.57 -26.24
C ARG A 271 11.24 -0.15 -26.79
N LYS A 272 12.00 0.68 -26.07
CA LYS A 272 12.36 2.04 -26.51
C LYS A 272 13.18 2.01 -27.79
N ALA A 273 14.20 1.15 -27.87
CA ALA A 273 15.01 1.00 -29.07
C ALA A 273 14.17 0.58 -30.29
N PHE A 274 13.25 -0.37 -30.10
CA PHE A 274 12.32 -0.80 -31.15
C PHE A 274 11.39 0.32 -31.62
N THR A 275 10.84 1.11 -30.67
CA THR A 275 9.95 2.26 -30.97
C THR A 275 10.68 3.34 -31.76
N ILE A 276 11.94 3.64 -31.42
CA ILE A 276 12.77 4.62 -32.14
C ILE A 276 13.07 4.12 -33.55
N LEU A 277 13.36 2.83 -33.71
CA LEU A 277 13.70 2.24 -35.00
C LEU A 277 12.51 2.18 -35.98
N HIS A 278 11.31 1.86 -35.49
CA HIS A 278 10.13 1.65 -36.33
C HIS A 278 9.15 2.83 -36.36
N ALA A 279 9.44 3.93 -35.65
CA ALA A 279 8.55 5.07 -35.44
C ALA A 279 7.12 4.71 -34.96
N ALA A 280 6.89 3.47 -34.51
CA ALA A 280 5.61 2.95 -34.08
C ALA A 280 5.63 2.66 -32.56
N PRO A 281 4.67 3.17 -31.77
CA PRO A 281 4.64 2.91 -30.33
C PRO A 281 4.25 1.45 -30.08
N VAL A 282 5.16 0.67 -29.49
CA VAL A 282 4.87 -0.73 -29.10
C VAL A 282 4.53 -0.79 -27.61
N SER A 283 3.37 -1.37 -27.29
CA SER A 283 2.99 -1.68 -25.91
C SER A 283 3.67 -2.97 -25.43
N VAL A 284 4.00 -3.04 -24.15
CA VAL A 284 4.71 -4.17 -23.51
C VAL A 284 3.94 -5.51 -23.61
N MET A 285 2.64 -5.48 -23.90
CA MET A 285 1.80 -6.68 -23.82
C MET A 285 0.81 -6.91 -24.97
N TYR A 286 0.76 -6.09 -26.02
CA TYR A 286 0.17 -6.51 -27.30
C TYR A 286 0.54 -5.53 -28.43
N ASN A 287 0.70 -6.06 -29.63
CA ASN A 287 0.98 -5.31 -30.85
C ASN A 287 -0.25 -4.47 -31.23
N LYS A 288 -0.41 -3.28 -30.65
CA LYS A 288 -1.29 -2.26 -31.19
C LYS A 288 -0.42 -1.39 -32.08
N GLN A 289 -0.38 -1.72 -33.37
CA GLN A 289 0.04 -0.76 -34.39
C GLN A 289 -0.87 0.46 -34.19
N PHE A 290 -0.35 1.55 -33.63
CA PHE A 290 -1.09 2.81 -33.65
C PHE A 290 -1.27 3.13 -35.13
N PRO A 291 -2.51 3.31 -35.63
CA PRO A 291 -2.68 3.71 -37.02
C PRO A 291 -1.92 5.01 -37.23
N ASP A 292 -1.02 4.99 -38.21
CA ASP A 292 -0.22 6.13 -38.63
C ASP A 292 -1.15 7.30 -38.96
N ARG A 293 -1.33 8.20 -38.00
CA ARG A 293 -2.05 9.46 -38.18
C ARG A 293 -1.18 10.49 -38.92
N ALA A 294 -0.41 10.06 -39.91
CA ALA A 294 0.57 10.89 -40.62
C ALA A 294 0.48 10.86 -42.15
N HIS A 295 -0.40 10.07 -42.78
CA HIS A 295 -0.45 10.01 -44.26
C HIS A 295 -1.79 10.27 -44.95
N GLU A 296 -2.86 10.62 -44.23
CA GLU A 296 -4.18 10.84 -44.84
C GLU A 296 -4.55 12.33 -44.98
N LYS A 297 -3.64 13.15 -45.51
CA LYS A 297 -3.93 14.47 -46.13
C LYS A 297 -2.87 14.81 -47.18
N CYS A 298 -2.82 14.04 -48.26
CA CYS A 298 -2.22 14.44 -49.53
C CYS A 298 -2.95 13.72 -50.67
N ARG A 299 -4.20 14.11 -50.92
CA ARG A 299 -4.80 14.13 -52.27
C ARG A 299 -6.01 15.05 -52.28
#